data_AF-A0A5E4HGH0-F1
#
_entry.id   AF-A0A5E4HGH0-F1
#
_cell.length_a   1.000
_cell.length_b   1.000
_cell.length_c   1.000
_cell.angle_alpha   90.00
_cell.angle_beta   90.00
_cell.angle_gamma   90.00
#
_symmetry.space_group_name_H-M   'P 1'
#
loop_
_entity.id
_entity.type
_entity.pdbx_description
1 polymer ?
#
loop_
_entity_poly.entity_id
_entity_poly.type
_entity_poly.pdbx_seq_one_letter_code
_entity_poly.pdbx_strand_id
1 'polypeptide(L)' 'MILNPDQAANVATLISTPDDLLPLFSPLERAVILALKRMAKNQATGI' A
#
# COMPACT_ATOMS: atom_id res chain seq x y z
N MET A 1 -7.09 6.01 -14.52
CA MET A 1 -7.95 5.09 -13.74
C MET A 1 -8.25 5.78 -12.42
N ILE A 2 -9.49 6.24 -12.22
CA ILE A 2 -9.90 6.88 -10.96
C ILE A 2 -10.30 5.74 -10.02
N LEU A 3 -9.59 5.59 -8.91
CA LEU A 3 -9.94 4.60 -7.89
C LEU A 3 -11.23 5.06 -7.20
N ASN A 4 -12.21 4.16 -7.05
CA ASN A 4 -13.38 4.44 -6.23
C ASN A 4 -12.96 4.78 -4.79
N PRO A 5 -13.68 5.65 -4.08
CA PRO A 5 -13.31 6.11 -2.73
C PRO A 5 -13.09 4.95 -1.74
N ASP A 6 -13.89 3.87 -1.84
CA ASP A 6 -13.69 2.66 -1.04
C ASP A 6 -12.36 1.95 -1.30
N GLN A 7 -11.89 1.96 -2.56
CA GLN A 7 -10.59 1.38 -2.91
C GLN A 7 -9.44 2.24 -2.39
N ALA A 8 -9.59 3.56 -2.40
CA ALA A 8 -8.60 4.47 -1.83
C ALA A 8 -8.46 4.30 -0.31
N ALA A 9 -9.56 4.08 0.41
CA ALA A 9 -9.55 3.81 1.85
C ALA A 9 -8.84 2.49 2.21
N ASN A 10 -9.09 1.44 1.42
CA ASN A 10 -8.42 0.14 1.59
C ASN A 10 -6.91 0.26 1.33
N VAL A 11 -6.52 0.98 0.28
CA VAL A 11 -5.10 1.24 -0.03
C VAL A 11 -4.42 2.04 1.08
N ALA A 12 -5.06 3.07 1.63
CA ALA A 12 -4.52 3.85 2.75
C ALA A 12 -4.30 2.98 4.00
N THR A 13 -5.20 2.05 4.27
CA THR A 13 -5.08 1.08 5.38
C THR A 13 -3.89 0.15 5.16
N LEU A 14 -3.73 -0.38 3.94
CA LEU A 14 -2.62 -1.27 3.59
C LEU A 14 -1.27 -0.55 3.65
N ILE A 15 -1.18 0.70 3.20
CA ILE A 15 0.06 1.51 3.28
C ILE A 15 0.44 1.79 4.73
N SER A 16 -0.54 1.93 5.63
CA SER A 16 -0.32 2.17 7.06
C SER A 16 0.10 0.91 7.83
N THR A 17 0.14 -0.26 7.18
CA THR A 17 0.54 -1.52 7.82
C THR A 17 2.01 -1.45 8.26
N PRO A 18 2.34 -1.67 9.55
CA PRO A 18 3.71 -1.73 10.03
C PRO A 18 4.54 -2.82 9.35
N ASP A 19 5.83 -2.56 9.12
CA ASP A 19 6.71 -3.52 8.46
C ASP A 19 6.89 -4.81 9.28
N ASP A 20 6.79 -4.72 10.61
CA ASP A 20 6.86 -5.86 11.53
C ASP A 20 5.69 -6.84 11.37
N LEU A 21 4.56 -6.39 10.81
CA LEU A 21 3.41 -7.25 10.54
C LEU A 21 3.46 -7.91 9.16
N LEU A 22 4.34 -7.46 8.26
CA LEU A 22 4.45 -8.02 6.92
C LEU A 22 4.69 -9.54 6.90
N PRO A 23 5.50 -10.15 7.80
CA PRO A 23 5.67 -11.59 7.83
C PRO A 23 4.39 -12.40 8.08
N LEU A 24 3.32 -11.77 8.60
CA LEU A 24 2.03 -12.42 8.87
C LEU A 24 1.16 -12.55 7.61
N PHE A 25 1.49 -11.83 6.54
CA PHE A 25 0.75 -11.85 5.29
C PHE A 25 1.36 -12.85 4.30
N SER A 26 0.55 -13.35 3.37
CA SER A 26 1.05 -14.20 2.29
C SER A 26 2.08 -13.45 1.42
N PRO A 27 2.98 -14.16 0.72
CA PRO A 27 3.98 -13.52 -0.13
C PRO A 27 3.40 -12.53 -1.15
N LEU A 28 2.21 -12.84 -1.70
CA LEU A 28 1.52 -11.97 -2.66
C LEU A 28 1.03 -10.68 -1.99
N GLU A 29 0.37 -10.79 -0.84
CA GLU A 29 -0.14 -9.63 -0.10
C GLU A 29 0.98 -8.71 0.37
N ARG A 30 2.09 -9.29 0.83
CA ARG A 30 3.31 -8.53 1.17
C ARG A 30 3.83 -7.73 -0.01
N ALA A 31 3.89 -8.34 -1.20
CA ALA A 31 4.34 -7.67 -2.41
C ALA A 31 3.41 -6.51 -2.79
N VAL A 32 2.08 -6.70 -2.65
CA VAL A 32 1.08 -5.64 -2.88
C VAL A 32 1.27 -4.49 -1.89
N ILE A 33 1.37 -4.76 -0.59
CA ILE A 33 1.57 -3.72 0.44
C ILE A 33 2.87 -2.93 0.18
N LEU A 34 3.97 -3.62 -0.15
CA LEU A 34 5.25 -2.97 -0.47
C LEU A 34 5.17 -2.12 -1.76
N ALA A 35 4.47 -2.61 -2.78
CA ALA A 35 4.25 -1.86 -4.01
C ALA A 35 3.42 -0.59 -3.75
N LEU A 36 2.34 -0.69 -2.98
CA LEU A 36 1.49 0.44 -2.59
C LEU A 36 2.27 1.48 -1.78
N LYS A 37 3.08 1.04 -0.80
CA LYS A 37 3.97 1.93 -0.03
C LYS A 37 4.95 2.70 -0.93
N ARG A 38 5.57 2.01 -1.91
CA ARG A 38 6.48 2.66 -2.87
C ARG A 38 5.76 3.66 -3.76
N MET A 39 4.57 3.31 -4.27
CA MET A 39 3.76 4.22 -5.09
C MET A 39 3.35 5.46 -4.31
N ALA A 40 2.92 5.31 -3.05
CA ALA A 40 2.58 6.43 -2.17
C ALA A 40 3.80 7.33 -1.88
N LYS A 41 4.97 6.73 -1.65
CA LYS A 41 6.22 7.47 -1.48
C LYS A 41 6.59 8.26 -2.74
N ASN A 42 6.47 7.65 -3.92
CA ASN A 42 6.77 8.32 -5.19
C ASN A 42 5.81 9.48 -5.48
N GLN A 43 4.50 9.32 -5.19
CA GLN A 43 3.54 10.44 -5.29
C GLN A 43 3.86 11.57 -4.30
N ALA A 44 4.22 11.23 -3.06
CA ALA A 44 4.60 12.23 -2.06
C ALA A 44 5.89 12.98 -2.41
N THR A 45 6.76 12.38 -3.24
CA THR A 45 8.04 12.96 -3.65
C THR A 45 7.93 13.78 -4.96
N GLY A 46 6.76 13.79 -5.61
CA GLY A 46 6.44 14.74 -6.69
C GLY A 46 7.40 14.78 -7.87
N ILE A 47 7.92 13.63 -8.30
CA ILE A 47 8.69 13.47 -9.55
C ILE A 47 7.81 12.83 -10.62
#